data_AF-A0AAD8H3P3-F1
#
_entry.id   AF-A0AAD8H3P3-F1
#
_cell.length_a   1.000
_cell.length_b   1.000
_cell.length_c   1.000
_cell.angle_alpha   90.00
_cell.angle_beta   90.00
_cell.angle_gamma   90.00
#
_symmetry.space_group_name_H-M   'P 1'
#
loop_
_entity.id
_entity.type
_entity.pdbx_description
1 polymer ?
#
loop_
_entity_poly.entity_id
_entity_poly.type
_entity_poly.pdbx_seq_one_letter_code
_entity_poly.pdbx_strand_id
1 'polypeptide(L)'
;MERNKRENVISWMVRDGSFAQRYVFVPICQANHWSLLILCNFGKDFNNTARPCILLLDSLETREENIEPDVRKFVFAMYKKWKPESSSQHIHNIPFRKPKVPQQKDGN
;
A
#
# COMPACT_ATOMS: atom_id res chain seq x y z
N MET A 1 -16.48 -14.18 -12.49
CA MET A 1 -15.86 -15.07 -11.48
C MET A 1 -14.62 -14.47 -10.83
N GLU A 2 -13.75 -13.79 -11.58
CA GLU A 2 -12.50 -13.19 -11.10
C GLU A 2 -12.68 -11.98 -10.16
N ARG A 3 -13.72 -11.17 -10.40
CA ARG A 3 -14.09 -10.02 -9.56
C ARG A 3 -14.38 -10.41 -8.10
N ASN A 4 -15.06 -11.55 -7.89
CA ASN A 4 -15.33 -12.09 -6.55
C ASN A 4 -14.05 -12.48 -5.80
N LYS A 5 -13.02 -13.00 -6.47
CA LYS A 5 -11.77 -13.39 -5.81
C LYS A 5 -11.01 -12.17 -5.27
N ARG A 6 -10.92 -11.11 -6.07
CA ARG A 6 -10.26 -9.84 -5.66
C ARG A 6 -10.96 -9.18 -4.47
N GLU A 7 -12.29 -9.14 -4.51
CA GLU A 7 -13.10 -8.59 -3.42
C GLU A 7 -12.96 -9.41 -2.13
N ASN A 8 -12.83 -10.73 -2.23
CA ASN A 8 -12.59 -11.61 -1.08
C ASN A 8 -11.22 -11.36 -0.44
N VAL A 9 -10.15 -11.22 -1.23
CA VAL A 9 -8.81 -10.93 -0.72
C VAL A 9 -8.79 -9.60 0.04
N ILE A 10 -9.33 -8.54 -0.56
CA ILE A 10 -9.43 -7.22 0.09
C ILE A 10 -10.23 -7.34 1.39
N SER A 11 -11.36 -8.05 1.36
CA SER A 11 -12.20 -8.24 2.55
C SER A 11 -11.45 -8.96 3.66
N TRP A 12 -10.67 -10.00 3.35
CA TRP A 12 -9.83 -10.68 4.34
C TRP A 12 -8.73 -9.78 4.89
N MET A 13 -8.07 -9.00 4.05
CA MET A 13 -6.98 -8.13 4.48
C MET A 13 -7.43 -7.00 5.42
N VAL A 14 -8.72 -6.64 5.45
CA VAL A 14 -9.26 -5.60 6.33
C VAL A 14 -10.14 -6.12 7.48
N ARG A 15 -10.38 -7.44 7.54
CA ARG A 15 -11.43 -8.08 8.36
C ARG A 15 -11.26 -7.90 9.88
N ASP A 16 -10.02 -7.70 10.36
CA ASP A 16 -9.70 -7.74 11.79
C ASP A 16 -9.06 -6.44 12.31
N GLY A 17 -9.30 -5.31 11.64
CA GLY A 17 -8.71 -4.02 12.06
C GLY A 17 -7.19 -3.93 11.86
N SER A 18 -6.59 -4.89 11.15
CA SER A 18 -5.20 -4.86 10.65
C SER A 18 -4.86 -3.52 9.98
N PHE A 19 -5.82 -2.92 9.27
CA PHE A 19 -5.64 -1.65 8.58
C PHE A 19 -5.67 -0.42 9.51
N ALA A 20 -6.10 -0.59 10.76
CA ALA A 20 -6.02 0.45 11.80
C ALA A 20 -4.62 0.54 12.43
N GLN A 21 -3.73 -0.40 12.12
CA GLN A 21 -2.37 -0.40 12.65
C GLN A 21 -1.58 0.82 12.16
N ARG A 22 -0.58 1.22 12.94
CA ARG A 22 0.30 2.34 12.58
C ARG A 22 1.08 2.05 11.30
N TYR A 23 1.44 0.79 11.07
CA TYR A 23 2.14 0.33 9.88
C TYR A 23 1.49 -0.94 9.38
N VAL A 24 1.14 -0.97 8.10
CA VAL A 24 0.68 -2.18 7.40
C VAL A 24 1.72 -2.53 6.34
N PHE A 25 2.30 -3.72 6.46
CA PHE A 25 3.31 -4.23 5.55
C PHE A 25 2.63 -5.10 4.49
N VAL A 26 2.85 -4.75 3.22
CA VAL A 26 2.29 -5.46 2.07
C VAL A 26 3.45 -5.87 1.17
N PRO A 27 3.90 -7.14 1.26
CA PRO A 27 4.86 -7.69 0.32
C PRO A 27 4.28 -7.72 -1.09
N ILE A 28 5.05 -7.27 -2.08
CA ILE A 28 4.69 -7.31 -3.50
C ILE A 28 5.68 -8.22 -4.21
N CYS A 29 5.17 -9.24 -4.90
CA CYS A 29 5.94 -10.07 -5.81
C CYS A 29 5.41 -9.87 -7.23
N GLN A 30 6.26 -9.34 -8.12
CA GLN A 30 5.94 -9.17 -9.53
C GLN A 30 7.16 -9.61 -10.34
N ALA A 31 6.98 -10.49 -11.32
CA ALA A 31 8.05 -11.00 -12.18
C ALA A 31 9.31 -11.42 -11.38
N ASN A 32 9.11 -12.28 -10.37
CA ASN A 32 10.15 -12.83 -9.48
C ASN A 32 10.96 -11.81 -8.67
N HIS A 33 10.49 -10.56 -8.57
CA HIS A 33 11.12 -9.53 -7.75
C HIS A 33 10.23 -9.18 -6.57
N TRP A 34 10.86 -9.03 -5.41
CA TRP A 34 10.20 -8.62 -4.18
C TRP A 34 10.43 -7.14 -3.89
N SER A 35 9.33 -6.42 -3.69
CA SER A 35 9.36 -5.09 -3.09
C SER A 35 8.42 -5.04 -1.90
N LEU A 36 8.61 -4.04 -1.04
CA LEU A 36 7.82 -3.89 0.18
C LEU A 36 7.06 -2.57 0.15
N LEU A 37 5.73 -2.67 0.20
CA LEU A 37 4.85 -1.53 0.39
C LEU A 37 4.53 -1.38 1.87
N ILE A 38 4.68 -0.18 2.42
CA ILE A 38 4.33 0.14 3.80
C ILE A 38 3.27 1.25 3.79
N LEU A 39 2.11 0.97 4.37
CA LEU A 39 1.05 1.94 4.59
C LEU A 39 1.21 2.51 6.00
N CYS A 40 1.57 3.78 6.09
CA CYS A 40 1.89 4.43 7.36
C CYS A 40 0.71 5.27 7.83
N ASN A 41 0.29 5.09 9.08
CA ASN A 41 -0.67 5.91 9.82
C ASN A 41 -2.07 6.03 9.19
N PHE A 42 -2.50 5.07 8.35
CA PHE A 42 -3.85 5.05 7.76
C PHE A 42 -4.96 4.85 8.81
N GLY A 43 -4.62 4.19 9.92
CA GLY A 43 -5.48 3.98 11.08
C GLY A 43 -5.76 5.22 11.92
N LYS A 44 -4.90 6.24 11.83
CA LYS A 44 -4.93 7.40 12.73
C LYS A 44 -5.72 8.55 12.13
N ASP A 45 -6.30 9.37 12.99
CA ASP A 45 -6.92 10.63 12.57
C ASP A 45 -5.85 11.53 11.95
N PHE A 46 -6.16 12.06 10.77
CA PHE A 46 -5.26 12.88 9.93
C PHE A 46 -4.75 14.16 10.61
N ASN A 47 -5.30 14.51 11.79
CA ASN A 47 -4.93 15.67 12.59
C ASN A 47 -3.74 15.42 13.54
N ASN A 48 -3.23 14.18 13.62
CA ASN A 48 -2.08 13.85 14.46
C ASN A 48 -0.74 14.24 13.79
N THR A 49 0.33 14.41 14.57
CA THR A 49 1.67 14.80 14.07
C THR A 49 2.25 13.80 13.03
N ALA A 50 1.75 12.57 13.02
CA ALA A 50 2.09 11.52 12.07
C ALA A 50 1.12 11.48 10.88
N ARG A 51 1.42 12.26 9.83
CA ARG A 51 0.64 12.25 8.57
C ARG A 51 0.73 10.89 7.87
N PRO A 52 -0.35 10.39 7.26
CA PRO A 52 -0.29 9.17 6.48
C PRO A 52 0.57 9.32 5.23
N CYS A 53 1.25 8.25 4.87
CA CYS A 53 2.05 8.15 3.67
C CYS A 53 2.17 6.69 3.22
N ILE A 54 2.54 6.50 1.96
CA ILE A 54 2.81 5.21 1.36
C ILE A 54 4.30 5.17 1.05
N LEU A 55 5.01 4.15 1.56
CA LEU A 55 6.42 3.93 1.28
C LEU A 55 6.55 2.68 0.40
N LEU A 56 7.29 2.79 -0.70
CA LEU A 56 7.72 1.65 -1.50
C LEU A 56 9.23 1.47 -1.28
N LEU A 57 9.61 0.36 -0.63
CA LEU A 57 11.00 -0.04 -0.49
C LEU A 57 11.32 -1.03 -1.60
N ASP A 58 12.31 -0.70 -2.41
CA ASP A 58 12.73 -1.51 -3.54
C ASP A 58 14.26 -1.62 -3.54
N SER A 59 14.77 -2.85 -3.49
CA SER A 59 16.20 -3.15 -3.52
C SER A 59 16.77 -3.14 -4.94
N LEU A 60 15.93 -3.08 -5.97
CA LEU A 60 16.33 -2.92 -7.37
C LEU A 60 15.80 -1.59 -7.91
N GLU A 61 16.68 -0.60 -8.03
CA GLU A 61 16.37 0.73 -8.58
C GLU A 61 15.93 0.68 -10.06
N THR A 62 16.13 -0.45 -10.74
CA THR A 62 16.05 -0.61 -12.21
C THR A 62 14.66 -0.87 -12.79
N ARG A 63 13.58 -0.88 -12.00
CA ARG A 63 12.23 -1.03 -12.58
C ARG A 63 11.71 0.29 -13.16
N GLU A 64 11.67 0.35 -14.49
CA GLU A 64 11.05 1.44 -15.26
C GLU A 64 9.53 1.51 -15.07
N GLU A 65 8.88 0.43 -14.63
CA GLU A 65 7.44 0.40 -14.44
C GLU A 65 6.99 1.26 -13.25
N ASN A 66 6.19 2.29 -13.55
CA ASN A 66 5.55 3.08 -12.52
C ASN A 66 4.40 2.29 -11.86
N ILE A 67 4.69 1.60 -10.75
CA ILE A 67 3.72 0.82 -9.97
C ILE A 67 2.72 1.69 -9.16
N GLU A 68 2.98 2.99 -9.03
CA GLU A 68 2.20 3.89 -8.17
C GLU A 68 0.69 3.90 -8.50
N PRO A 69 0.24 3.98 -9.76
CA PRO A 69 -1.19 3.98 -10.09
C PRO A 69 -1.92 2.73 -9.61
N ASP A 70 -1.28 1.56 -9.70
CA ASP A 70 -1.89 0.31 -9.27
C ASP A 70 -1.87 0.14 -7.75
N VAL A 71 -0.80 0.60 -7.09
CA VAL A 71 -0.79 0.75 -5.63
C VAL A 71 -1.93 1.67 -5.18
N ARG A 72 -2.14 2.82 -5.82
CA ARG A 72 -3.22 3.75 -5.45
C ARG A 72 -4.60 3.11 -5.60
N LYS A 73 -4.85 2.39 -6.68
CA LYS A 73 -6.11 1.63 -6.87
C LYS A 73 -6.29 0.56 -5.79
N PHE A 74 -5.22 -0.15 -5.43
CA PHE A 74 -5.24 -1.16 -4.37
C PHE A 74 -5.57 -0.55 -3.01
N VAL A 75 -4.84 0.49 -2.60
CA VAL A 75 -5.05 1.19 -1.33
C VAL A 75 -6.44 1.82 -1.25
N PHE A 76 -6.92 2.42 -2.34
CA PHE A 76 -8.28 2.96 -2.41
C PHE A 76 -9.34 1.88 -2.16
N ALA A 77 -9.20 0.72 -2.80
CA ALA A 77 -10.15 -0.38 -2.64
C ALA A 77 -10.12 -0.96 -1.21
N MET A 78 -8.93 -1.08 -0.61
CA MET A 78 -8.75 -1.46 0.80
C MET A 78 -9.45 -0.48 1.74
N TYR A 79 -9.19 0.83 1.59
CA TYR A 79 -9.77 1.85 2.45
C TYR A 79 -11.29 1.91 2.30
N LYS A 80 -11.84 1.84 1.09
CA LYS A 80 -13.29 1.85 0.85
C LYS A 80 -13.99 0.67 1.53
N LYS A 81 -13.33 -0.48 1.64
CA LYS A 81 -13.85 -1.64 2.37
C LYS A 81 -13.70 -1.50 3.88
N TRP A 82 -12.59 -0.93 4.35
CA TRP A 82 -12.33 -0.75 5.78
C TRP A 82 -13.15 0.38 6.42
N LYS A 83 -13.32 1.52 5.72
CA LYS A 83 -14.08 2.69 6.16
C LYS A 83 -15.04 3.16 5.05
N PRO A 84 -16.15 2.44 4.83
CA PRO A 84 -17.11 2.78 3.77
C PRO A 84 -17.75 4.17 3.93
N GLU A 85 -17.94 4.63 5.18
CA GLU A 85 -18.56 5.92 5.51
C GLU A 85 -17.61 7.13 5.37
N SER A 86 -16.31 6.91 5.17
CA SER A 86 -15.34 7.99 5.05
C SER A 86 -15.16 8.44 3.60
N SER A 87 -15.08 9.75 3.36
CA SER A 87 -14.67 10.29 2.06
C SER A 87 -13.31 9.70 1.69
N SER A 88 -13.20 9.05 0.53
CA SER A 88 -11.98 8.41 0.04
C SER A 88 -11.13 9.33 -0.85
N GLN A 89 -11.58 10.56 -1.10
CA GLN A 89 -10.89 11.51 -1.98
C GLN A 89 -9.49 11.88 -1.47
N HIS A 90 -9.32 11.96 -0.15
CA HIS A 90 -8.03 12.30 0.46
C HIS A 90 -6.94 11.24 0.20
N ILE A 91 -7.31 9.99 -0.13
CA ILE A 91 -6.35 8.90 -0.41
C ILE A 91 -5.48 9.25 -1.61
N HIS A 92 -6.04 9.92 -2.61
CA HIS A 92 -5.29 10.38 -3.78
C HIS A 92 -4.19 11.38 -3.42
N ASN A 93 -4.37 12.13 -2.33
CA ASN A 93 -3.42 13.13 -1.84
C ASN A 93 -2.41 12.55 -0.84
N ILE A 94 -2.55 11.27 -0.44
CA ILE A 94 -1.56 10.63 0.44
C ILE A 94 -0.21 10.58 -0.29
N PRO A 95 0.88 11.10 0.30
CA PRO A 95 2.20 11.07 -0.30
C PRO A 95 2.67 9.64 -0.56
N PHE A 96 3.06 9.38 -1.80
CA PHE A 96 3.76 8.16 -2.20
C PHE A 96 5.25 8.45 -2.25
N ARG A 97 6.08 7.67 -1.56
CA ARG A 97 7.52 7.91 -1.43
C ARG A 97 8.30 6.64 -1.75
N LYS A 98 9.38 6.80 -2.50
CA LYS A 98 10.39 5.77 -2.78
C LYS A 98 11.69 6.17 -2.06
N PRO A 99 11.82 5.89 -0.75
CA PRO A 99 13.04 6.23 -0.02
C PRO A 99 14.24 5.46 -0.58
N LYS A 100 15.43 6.07 -0.51
CA LYS A 100 16.67 5.37 -0.85
C LYS A 100 16.96 4.30 0.20
N VAL A 101 17.09 3.06 -0.25
CA VAL A 101 17.44 1.90 0.58
C VAL A 101 18.71 1.23 0.01
N PRO A 102 19.42 0.40 0.80
CA PRO A 102 20.53 -0.40 0.27
C PRO A 102 20.11 -1.16 -0.99
N GLN A 103 20.89 -1.01 -2.06
CA GLN A 103 20.58 -1.61 -3.35
C GLN A 103 21.26 -2.98 -3.47
N GLN A 104 20.49 -3.95 -3.94
CA GLN A 104 20.96 -5.30 -4.23
C GLN A 104 21.81 -5.26 -5.50
N LYS A 105 22.99 -5.89 -5.45
CA LYS A 105 23.95 -5.90 -6.57
C LYS A 105 23.89 -7.19 -7.40
N ASP A 106 23.33 -8.26 -6.83
CA ASP A 106 23.29 -9.58 -7.43
C ASP A 106 21.83 -9.95 -7.71
N GLY A 107 21.50 -10.45 -8.89
CA GLY A 107 20.11 -10.63 -9.37
C GLY A 107 19.39 -11.92 -8.95
N ASN A 108 19.63 -12.44 -7.75
CA ASN A 108 18.96 -13.63 -7.21
C ASN A 108 17.89 -13.29 -6.18
#